data_AF-A0A938QMU2-F1
#
_entry.id   AF-A0A938QMU2-F1
#
_cell.length_a   1.000
_cell.length_b   1.000
_cell.length_c   1.000
_cell.angle_alpha   90.00
_cell.angle_beta   90.00
_cell.angle_gamma   90.00
#
_symmetry.space_group_name_H-M   'P 1'
#
loop_
_entity.id
_entity.type
_entity.pdbx_description
1 polymer ?
#
loop_
_entity_poly.entity_id
_entity_poly.type
_entity_poly.pdbx_seq_one_letter_code
_entity_poly.pdbx_strand_id
1 'polypeptide(L)'
;MTRVQVTALRADHAGQARRRPAVPQELKDVAAAHAAKHPNDPQDMGYTGVSFLEKGSLKSVVEHAAALEDAGNAIPVAANASLYQLQFSYHAARRREAWVMDPPRDGKLQMQVVLTPSWHANAWDAPEPKTAPRDDAPQAEWDAYDKAWDKYEKSCKANATKFALTNTYHFSVTYPDGSVDQKTFKVNGKEPEWASASPTIEIDLNKHKGDIVIRGWAEGSAGAEGFASARVTVLHNPAKP
;
A
#
# COMPACT_ATOMS: atom_id res chain seq x y z
N MET A 1 5.79 -25.14 -8.62
CA MET A 1 5.54 -24.53 -7.30
C MET A 1 6.12 -23.13 -7.31
N THR A 2 5.27 -22.10 -7.33
CA THR A 2 5.70 -20.70 -7.27
C THR A 2 6.25 -20.41 -5.87
N ARG A 3 7.50 -19.96 -5.77
CA ARG A 3 8.07 -19.53 -4.49
C ARG A 3 7.45 -18.20 -4.10
N VAL A 4 6.75 -18.15 -2.96
CA VAL A 4 6.32 -16.90 -2.34
C VAL A 4 7.56 -16.12 -1.90
N GLN A 5 7.82 -14.97 -2.52
CA GLN A 5 8.87 -14.07 -2.06
C GLN A 5 8.35 -13.26 -0.87
N VAL A 6 9.09 -13.30 0.25
CA VAL A 6 8.73 -12.59 1.47
C VAL A 6 9.67 -11.40 1.71
N THR A 7 9.17 -10.19 1.43
CA THR A 7 9.85 -8.94 1.80
C THR A 7 9.62 -8.67 3.28
N ALA A 8 10.66 -8.33 4.04
CA ALA A 8 10.51 -7.98 5.45
C ALA A 8 10.92 -6.54 5.69
N LEU A 9 10.00 -5.79 6.28
CA LEU A 9 10.25 -4.45 6.80
C LEU A 9 10.35 -4.59 8.32
N ARG A 10 11.58 -4.44 8.84
CA ARG A 10 11.92 -4.68 10.25
C ARG A 10 11.88 -3.39 11.02
N ALA A 11 11.60 -3.45 12.31
CA ALA A 11 11.91 -2.35 13.21
C ALA A 11 13.44 -2.15 13.30
N ASP A 12 13.89 -0.92 13.55
CA ASP A 12 15.31 -0.49 13.64
C ASP A 12 16.13 -1.14 14.79
N HIS A 13 15.72 -2.31 15.28
CA HIS A 13 16.44 -3.04 16.31
C HIS A 13 17.66 -3.75 15.71
N ALA A 14 18.80 -3.06 15.75
CA ALA A 14 20.11 -3.65 15.55
C ALA A 14 20.33 -4.79 16.57
N GLY A 15 20.43 -6.04 16.11
CA GLY A 15 21.19 -7.05 16.88
C GLY A 15 20.75 -8.51 16.84
N GLN A 16 19.50 -8.87 16.55
CA GLN A 16 19.13 -10.30 16.47
C GLN A 16 18.14 -10.58 15.35
N ALA A 17 18.52 -11.46 14.42
CA ALA A 17 17.60 -12.02 13.44
C ALA A 17 16.57 -12.89 14.17
N ARG A 18 15.49 -12.28 14.65
CA ARG A 18 14.33 -13.01 15.15
C ARG A 18 13.82 -13.92 14.03
N ARG A 19 13.60 -15.19 14.34
CA ARG A 19 12.95 -16.12 13.41
C ARG A 19 11.57 -15.54 13.07
N ARG A 20 11.35 -15.31 11.78
CA ARG A 20 10.03 -14.88 11.28
C ARG A 20 9.01 -16.01 11.57
N PRO A 21 7.77 -15.69 11.96
CA PRO A 21 6.70 -16.67 12.01
C PRO A 21 6.55 -17.35 10.64
N ALA A 22 6.09 -18.61 10.62
CA ALA A 22 5.74 -19.23 9.35
C ALA A 22 4.62 -18.42 8.67
N VAL A 23 4.67 -18.30 7.34
CA VAL A 23 3.57 -17.71 6.56
C VAL A 23 2.32 -18.58 6.79
N PRO A 24 1.16 -18.00 7.19
CA PRO A 24 -0.09 -18.73 7.37
C PRO A 24 -0.45 -19.56 6.14
N GLN A 25 -1.04 -20.74 6.34
CA GLN A 25 -1.44 -21.59 5.22
C GLN A 25 -2.52 -20.92 4.39
N GLU A 26 -3.51 -20.28 5.03
CA GLU A 26 -4.55 -19.49 4.36
C GLU A 26 -3.96 -18.45 3.40
N LEU A 27 -2.97 -17.69 3.84
CA LEU A 27 -2.29 -16.71 2.99
C LEU A 27 -1.60 -17.38 1.80
N LYS A 28 -0.93 -18.52 2.00
CA LYS A 28 -0.34 -19.28 0.89
C LYS A 28 -1.40 -19.78 -0.08
N ASP A 29 -2.54 -20.23 0.44
CA ASP A 29 -3.64 -20.76 -0.38
C ASP A 29 -4.28 -19.64 -1.20
N VAL A 30 -4.50 -18.47 -0.61
CA VAL A 30 -4.93 -17.25 -1.32
C VAL A 30 -3.90 -16.92 -2.41
N ALA A 31 -2.63 -16.73 -2.04
CA ALA A 31 -1.57 -16.39 -3.00
C ALA A 31 -1.48 -17.41 -4.15
N ALA A 32 -1.60 -18.71 -3.87
CA ALA A 32 -1.58 -19.78 -4.86
C ALA A 32 -2.83 -19.78 -5.76
N ALA A 33 -4.03 -19.64 -5.18
CA ALA A 33 -5.28 -19.56 -5.93
C ALA A 33 -5.30 -18.39 -6.91
N HIS A 34 -4.63 -17.30 -6.54
CA HIS A 34 -4.50 -16.15 -7.42
C HIS A 34 -3.44 -16.32 -8.51
N ALA A 35 -2.25 -16.83 -8.16
CA ALA A 35 -1.24 -17.16 -9.16
C ALA A 35 -1.78 -18.11 -10.25
N ALA A 36 -2.72 -19.00 -9.89
CA ALA A 36 -3.37 -19.90 -10.83
C ALA A 36 -4.32 -19.21 -11.83
N LYS A 37 -4.89 -18.04 -11.51
CA LYS A 37 -5.81 -17.30 -12.38
C LYS A 37 -5.10 -16.46 -13.45
N HIS A 38 -3.86 -16.06 -13.18
CA HIS A 38 -3.07 -15.18 -14.06
C HIS A 38 -1.67 -15.75 -14.32
N PRO A 39 -1.56 -16.98 -14.87
CA PRO A 39 -0.28 -17.70 -14.94
C PRO A 39 0.74 -17.05 -15.90
N ASN A 40 0.30 -16.18 -16.80
CA ASN A 40 1.11 -15.62 -17.90
C ASN A 40 1.13 -14.09 -17.91
N ASP A 41 0.66 -13.42 -16.85
CA ASP A 41 0.69 -11.96 -16.79
C ASP A 41 1.88 -11.50 -15.91
N PRO A 42 3.04 -11.18 -16.51
CA PRO A 42 4.18 -10.68 -15.75
C PRO A 42 3.93 -9.29 -15.15
N GLN A 43 2.94 -8.53 -15.63
CA GLN A 43 2.56 -7.24 -15.04
C GLN A 43 1.72 -7.42 -13.77
N ASP A 44 1.11 -8.60 -13.58
CA ASP A 44 0.36 -8.96 -12.38
C ASP A 44 1.24 -9.49 -11.23
N MET A 45 2.57 -9.48 -11.40
CA MET A 45 3.53 -9.96 -10.39
C MET A 45 3.47 -9.22 -9.05
N GLY A 46 2.89 -8.01 -9.01
CA GLY A 46 2.63 -7.28 -7.76
C GLY A 46 1.78 -8.07 -6.76
N TYR A 47 0.90 -8.96 -7.24
CA TYR A 47 -0.10 -9.64 -6.42
C TYR A 47 0.40 -10.78 -5.53
N THR A 48 1.53 -11.39 -5.89
CA THR A 48 2.06 -12.56 -5.16
C THR A 48 3.07 -12.18 -4.08
N GLY A 49 3.40 -10.89 -3.99
CA GLY A 49 4.31 -10.37 -2.99
C GLY A 49 3.69 -10.50 -1.60
N VAL A 50 4.42 -11.19 -0.71
CA VAL A 50 4.03 -11.28 0.69
C VAL A 50 4.99 -10.42 1.48
N SER A 51 4.46 -9.49 2.27
CA SER A 51 5.26 -8.68 3.19
C SER A 51 5.04 -9.16 4.62
N PHE A 52 6.11 -9.23 5.40
CA PHE A 52 6.03 -9.33 6.86
C PHE A 52 6.38 -7.96 7.45
N LEU A 53 5.40 -7.35 8.11
CA LEU A 53 5.56 -6.09 8.83
C LEU A 53 5.71 -6.41 10.32
N GLU A 54 6.90 -6.20 10.88
CA GLU A 54 7.12 -6.43 12.31
C GLU A 54 6.39 -5.38 13.14
N LYS A 55 5.91 -5.74 14.34
CA LYS A 55 5.36 -4.73 15.27
C LYS A 55 6.36 -3.60 15.52
N GLY A 56 5.87 -2.36 15.48
CA GLY A 56 6.71 -1.17 15.65
C GLY A 56 7.57 -0.82 14.42
N SER A 57 7.35 -1.46 13.26
CA SER A 57 8.07 -1.15 12.01
C SER A 57 7.63 0.14 11.31
N LEU A 58 6.82 0.99 11.95
CA LEU A 58 6.21 2.18 11.33
C LEU A 58 7.23 3.03 10.58
N LYS A 59 8.33 3.39 11.24
CA LYS A 59 9.36 4.26 10.65
C LYS A 59 9.94 3.63 9.38
N SER A 60 10.36 2.37 9.44
CA SER A 60 10.96 1.68 8.30
C SER A 60 9.96 1.44 7.16
N VAL A 61 8.66 1.30 7.46
CA VAL A 61 7.60 1.25 6.44
C VAL A 61 7.39 2.61 5.79
N VAL A 62 7.39 3.70 6.57
CA VAL A 62 7.30 5.07 6.03
C VAL A 62 8.50 5.37 5.12
N GLU A 63 9.72 5.08 5.57
CA GLU A 63 10.95 5.28 4.77
C GLU A 63 10.92 4.45 3.49
N HIS A 64 10.53 3.17 3.58
CA HIS A 64 10.40 2.32 2.39
C HIS A 64 9.33 2.85 1.43
N ALA A 65 8.14 3.20 1.92
CA ALA A 65 7.05 3.72 1.10
C ALA A 65 7.43 5.06 0.45
N ALA A 66 8.15 5.92 1.15
CA ALA A 66 8.66 7.17 0.59
C ALA A 66 9.66 6.92 -0.54
N ALA A 67 10.56 5.94 -0.38
CA ALA A 67 11.58 5.59 -1.38
C ALA A 67 11.01 4.93 -2.65
N LEU A 68 9.80 4.37 -2.59
CA LEU A 68 9.17 3.76 -3.76
C LEU A 68 8.62 4.80 -4.75
N GLU A 69 8.34 6.03 -4.31
CA GLU A 69 7.69 7.08 -5.12
C GLU A 69 6.42 6.58 -5.86
N ASP A 70 5.72 5.59 -5.29
CA ASP A 70 4.73 4.78 -5.99
C ASP A 70 3.30 5.40 -5.96
N ALA A 71 2.43 4.92 -6.84
CA ALA A 71 1.10 5.43 -7.15
C ALA A 71 0.07 5.22 -6.02
N GLY A 72 0.23 5.94 -4.90
CA GLY A 72 -0.83 6.17 -3.91
C GLY A 72 -1.27 4.92 -3.15
N ASN A 73 -0.51 4.57 -2.12
CA ASN A 73 -0.70 3.38 -1.30
C ASN A 73 -1.40 3.68 0.03
N ALA A 74 -2.10 2.70 0.57
CA ALA A 74 -2.54 2.67 1.97
C ALA A 74 -2.06 1.39 2.65
N ILE A 75 -1.02 1.50 3.48
CA ILE A 75 -0.32 0.37 4.09
C ILE A 75 -0.61 0.37 5.58
N PRO A 76 -1.47 -0.52 6.10
CA PRO A 76 -1.70 -0.60 7.53
C PRO A 76 -0.46 -1.17 8.24
N VAL A 77 -0.08 -0.55 9.36
CA VAL A 77 1.02 -0.96 10.22
C VAL A 77 0.52 -0.96 11.65
N ALA A 78 0.90 -1.98 12.43
CA ALA A 78 0.53 -2.05 13.84
C ALA A 78 1.73 -1.78 14.75
N ALA A 79 1.51 -0.96 15.77
CA ALA A 79 2.52 -0.64 16.78
C ALA A 79 2.75 -1.83 17.73
N ASN A 80 1.70 -2.58 18.03
CA ASN A 80 1.68 -3.63 19.05
C ASN A 80 1.41 -5.06 18.52
N ALA A 81 1.39 -5.24 17.20
CA ALA A 81 1.28 -6.55 16.56
C ALA A 81 2.01 -6.56 15.21
N SER A 82 2.44 -7.73 14.77
CA SER A 82 3.06 -7.96 13.47
C SER A 82 2.00 -8.43 12.49
N LEU A 83 2.15 -8.03 11.23
CA LEU A 83 1.21 -8.33 10.16
C LEU A 83 1.92 -9.12 9.06
N TYR A 84 1.26 -10.15 8.54
CA TYR A 84 1.51 -10.56 7.16
C TYR A 84 0.58 -9.77 6.25
N GLN A 85 1.08 -9.36 5.10
CA GLN A 85 0.30 -8.70 4.06
C GLN A 85 0.52 -9.37 2.72
N LEU A 86 -0.57 -9.60 2.00
CA LEU A 86 -0.54 -9.85 0.57
C LEU A 86 -0.63 -8.49 -0.14
N GLN A 87 0.29 -8.23 -1.05
CA GLN A 87 0.30 -7.01 -1.85
C GLN A 87 -0.91 -6.98 -2.81
N PHE A 88 -1.25 -5.77 -3.27
CA PHE A 88 -2.37 -5.58 -4.18
C PHE A 88 -2.03 -5.96 -5.62
N SER A 89 -3.07 -6.06 -6.44
CA SER A 89 -2.94 -6.15 -7.90
C SER A 89 -3.77 -5.07 -8.55
N TYR A 90 -3.13 -4.29 -9.42
CA TYR A 90 -3.84 -3.38 -10.29
C TYR A 90 -4.66 -4.15 -11.34
N HIS A 91 -4.04 -5.05 -12.11
CA HIS A 91 -4.66 -5.72 -13.25
C HIS A 91 -5.76 -6.72 -12.86
N ALA A 92 -5.60 -7.47 -11.77
CA ALA A 92 -6.62 -8.37 -11.25
C ALA A 92 -7.70 -7.65 -10.41
N ALA A 93 -7.59 -6.32 -10.26
CA ALA A 93 -8.46 -5.50 -9.43
C ALA A 93 -8.61 -6.04 -7.99
N ARG A 94 -7.49 -6.50 -7.40
CA ARG A 94 -7.48 -7.12 -6.08
C ARG A 94 -6.83 -6.22 -5.04
N ARG A 95 -7.52 -6.10 -3.92
CA ARG A 95 -7.13 -5.30 -2.75
C ARG A 95 -5.98 -5.98 -2.02
N ARG A 96 -5.26 -5.20 -1.20
CA ARG A 96 -4.33 -5.78 -0.22
C ARG A 96 -5.12 -6.61 0.79
N GLU A 97 -4.48 -7.64 1.33
CA GLU A 97 -5.03 -8.46 2.40
C GLU A 97 -4.01 -8.53 3.54
N ALA A 98 -4.47 -8.62 4.78
CA ALA A 98 -3.61 -8.62 5.96
C ALA A 98 -4.09 -9.59 7.05
N TRP A 99 -3.13 -10.17 7.78
CA TRP A 99 -3.37 -11.07 8.90
C TRP A 99 -2.52 -10.66 10.10
N VAL A 100 -3.14 -10.61 11.29
CA VAL A 100 -2.45 -10.34 12.56
C VAL A 100 -1.79 -11.62 13.07
N MET A 101 -0.49 -11.56 13.35
CA MET A 101 0.31 -12.75 13.71
C MET A 101 0.48 -12.93 15.21
N ASP A 102 0.77 -11.85 15.92
CA ASP A 102 0.87 -11.83 17.38
C ASP A 102 -0.13 -10.79 17.93
N PRO A 103 -1.43 -11.14 18.01
CA PRO A 103 -2.45 -10.20 18.46
C PRO A 103 -2.17 -9.71 19.89
N PRO A 104 -2.48 -8.45 20.20
CA PRO A 104 -2.29 -7.91 21.55
C PRO A 104 -3.11 -8.69 22.58
N ARG A 105 -2.58 -8.85 23.80
CA ARG A 105 -3.20 -9.67 24.86
C ARG A 105 -4.58 -9.19 25.29
N ASP A 106 -4.78 -7.87 25.26
CA ASP A 106 -6.06 -7.22 25.53
C ASP A 106 -7.01 -7.21 24.32
N GLY A 107 -6.55 -7.71 23.17
CA GLY A 107 -7.28 -7.70 21.90
C GLY A 107 -7.33 -6.34 21.21
N LYS A 108 -6.63 -5.32 21.72
CA LYS A 108 -6.69 -3.94 21.18
C LYS A 108 -5.51 -3.66 20.27
N LEU A 109 -5.75 -3.74 18.96
CA LEU A 109 -4.76 -3.46 17.93
C LEU A 109 -4.56 -1.94 17.78
N GLN A 110 -3.34 -1.47 18.00
CA GLN A 110 -2.95 -0.08 17.78
C GLN A 110 -2.37 0.05 16.37
N MET A 111 -3.16 0.61 15.45
CA MET A 111 -2.84 0.64 14.03
C MET A 111 -2.68 2.07 13.53
N GLN A 112 -1.77 2.25 12.57
CA GLN A 112 -1.65 3.45 11.75
C GLN A 112 -1.68 3.02 10.28
N VAL A 113 -2.06 3.92 9.39
CA VAL A 113 -2.03 3.69 7.95
C VAL A 113 -0.97 4.60 7.34
N VAL A 114 0.04 4.01 6.72
CA VAL A 114 1.02 4.76 5.93
C VAL A 114 0.41 5.03 4.57
N LEU A 115 0.33 6.30 4.22
CA LEU A 115 -0.29 6.80 3.00
C LEU A 115 0.74 7.48 2.13
N THR A 116 0.76 7.15 0.84
CA THR A 116 1.55 7.87 -0.16
C THR A 116 0.62 8.65 -1.08
N PRO A 117 1.03 9.83 -1.59
CA PRO A 117 0.35 10.43 -2.73
C PRO A 117 0.59 9.56 -3.97
N SER A 118 -0.25 9.71 -5.00
CA SER A 118 0.06 9.13 -6.30
C SER A 118 1.07 10.02 -7.01
N TRP A 119 2.10 9.44 -7.64
CA TRP A 119 3.01 10.22 -8.47
C TRP A 119 2.29 10.88 -9.66
N HIS A 120 1.23 10.25 -10.16
CA HIS A 120 0.35 10.82 -11.19
C HIS A 120 -0.61 11.90 -10.67
N ALA A 121 -0.54 12.29 -9.38
CA ALA A 121 -1.48 13.26 -8.82
C ALA A 121 -1.36 14.62 -9.53
N ASN A 122 -2.42 14.98 -10.25
CA ASN A 122 -2.60 16.28 -10.88
C ASN A 122 -1.50 16.69 -11.88
N ALA A 123 -1.04 15.79 -12.74
CA ALA A 123 -0.17 16.09 -13.88
C ALA A 123 -0.84 16.93 -15.00
N TRP A 124 -1.68 17.92 -14.66
CA TRP A 124 -2.47 18.69 -15.62
C TRP A 124 -1.61 19.61 -16.52
N ASP A 125 -0.42 19.98 -16.04
CA ASP A 125 0.46 20.94 -16.72
C ASP A 125 1.32 20.30 -17.82
N ALA A 126 1.38 18.96 -17.87
CA ALA A 126 2.04 18.21 -18.92
C ALA A 126 1.14 17.03 -19.32
N PRO A 127 0.61 16.98 -20.55
CA PRO A 127 -0.19 15.83 -20.97
C PRO A 127 0.70 14.59 -21.02
N GLU A 128 0.17 13.46 -20.55
CA GLU A 128 0.79 12.15 -20.75
C GLU A 128 0.99 11.90 -22.26
N PRO A 129 2.19 11.47 -22.69
CA PRO A 129 2.41 10.98 -24.05
C PRO A 129 1.48 9.79 -24.31
N LYS A 130 0.52 9.97 -25.21
CA LYS A 130 -0.61 9.04 -25.36
C LYS A 130 -0.24 7.71 -26.02
N THR A 131 0.88 7.63 -26.73
CA THR A 131 1.25 6.43 -27.51
C THR A 131 2.75 6.39 -27.73
N ALA A 132 3.39 5.30 -27.32
CA ALA A 132 4.76 5.02 -27.70
C ALA A 132 4.87 4.85 -29.24
N PRO A 133 5.98 5.27 -29.85
CA PRO A 133 6.26 4.95 -31.25
C PRO A 133 6.26 3.43 -31.47
N ARG A 134 6.07 3.00 -32.72
CA ARG A 134 6.23 1.58 -33.09
C ARG A 134 7.70 1.18 -32.97
N ASP A 135 7.96 -0.12 -32.80
CA ASP A 135 9.32 -0.66 -32.70
C ASP A 135 10.19 -0.35 -33.94
N ASP A 136 9.55 -0.16 -35.11
CA ASP A 136 10.20 0.19 -36.38
C ASP A 136 10.21 1.71 -36.67
N ALA A 137 9.76 2.54 -35.73
CA ALA A 137 9.73 3.99 -35.91
C ALA A 137 11.16 4.58 -36.00
N PRO A 138 11.36 5.67 -36.74
CA PRO A 138 12.63 6.38 -36.77
C PRO A 138 13.08 6.80 -35.36
N GLN A 139 14.39 6.77 -35.10
CA GLN A 139 14.96 7.16 -33.79
C GLN A 139 14.51 8.55 -33.33
N ALA A 140 14.31 9.50 -34.25
CA ALA A 140 13.84 10.84 -33.91
C ALA A 140 12.43 10.85 -33.27
N GLU A 141 11.57 9.88 -33.58
CA GLU A 141 10.26 9.72 -32.92
C GLU A 141 10.42 9.20 -31.50
N TRP A 142 11.33 8.25 -31.28
CA TRP A 142 11.68 7.77 -29.94
C TRP A 142 12.29 8.88 -29.08
N ASP A 143 13.24 9.66 -29.61
CA ASP A 143 13.84 10.79 -28.89
C ASP A 143 12.79 11.85 -28.50
N ALA A 144 11.83 12.10 -29.39
CA ALA A 144 10.72 13.03 -29.12
C ALA A 144 9.77 12.49 -28.05
N TYR A 145 9.46 11.19 -28.09
CA TYR A 145 8.64 10.50 -27.10
C TYR A 145 9.31 10.54 -25.72
N ASP A 146 10.58 10.16 -25.62
CA ASP A 146 11.36 10.17 -24.37
C ASP A 146 11.43 11.57 -23.78
N LYS A 147 11.67 12.60 -24.60
CA LYS A 147 11.67 14.00 -24.15
C LYS A 147 10.30 14.45 -23.63
N ALA A 148 9.21 14.01 -24.25
CA ALA A 148 7.87 14.28 -23.76
C ALA A 148 7.62 13.55 -22.43
N TRP A 149 8.14 12.33 -22.30
CA TRP A 149 8.01 11.53 -21.09
C TRP A 149 8.77 12.12 -19.91
N ASP A 150 10.02 12.53 -20.11
CA ASP A 150 10.83 13.28 -19.15
C ASP A 150 10.11 14.52 -18.62
N LYS A 151 9.44 15.27 -19.51
CA LYS A 151 8.71 16.48 -19.14
C LYS A 151 7.51 16.14 -18.27
N TYR A 152 6.74 15.13 -18.66
CA TYR A 152 5.61 14.65 -17.87
C TYR A 152 6.05 14.13 -16.50
N GLU A 153 7.08 13.29 -16.45
CA GLU A 153 7.58 12.70 -15.20
C GLU A 153 8.03 13.78 -14.22
N LYS A 154 8.78 14.78 -14.70
CA LYS A 154 9.19 15.94 -13.88
C LYS A 154 7.97 16.71 -13.34
N SER A 155 6.95 16.92 -14.16
CA SER A 155 5.71 17.60 -13.72
C SER A 155 4.95 16.80 -12.67
N CYS A 156 4.80 15.49 -12.89
CA CYS A 156 4.20 14.55 -11.95
C CYS A 156 4.93 14.56 -10.61
N LYS A 157 6.25 14.39 -10.63
CA LYS A 157 7.07 14.37 -9.41
C LYS A 157 7.01 15.69 -8.64
N ALA A 158 7.05 16.83 -9.33
CA ALA A 158 6.90 18.13 -8.68
C ALA A 158 5.53 18.28 -7.99
N ASN A 159 4.45 17.86 -8.65
CA ASN A 159 3.11 17.91 -8.08
C ASN A 159 2.94 16.93 -6.93
N ALA A 160 3.36 15.69 -7.08
CA ALA A 160 3.32 14.68 -6.03
C ALA A 160 4.14 15.10 -4.80
N THR A 161 5.31 15.73 -4.99
CA THR A 161 6.10 16.34 -3.91
C THR A 161 5.30 17.43 -3.17
N LYS A 162 4.64 18.32 -3.91
CA LYS A 162 3.77 19.35 -3.32
C LYS A 162 2.61 18.74 -2.52
N PHE A 163 2.00 17.67 -3.04
CA PHE A 163 0.98 16.93 -2.32
C PHE A 163 1.53 16.27 -1.06
N ALA A 164 2.67 15.58 -1.14
CA ALA A 164 3.31 14.96 0.03
C ALA A 164 3.47 15.96 1.19
N LEU A 165 3.85 17.21 0.88
CA LEU A 165 4.09 18.27 1.87
C LEU A 165 2.84 18.88 2.50
N THR A 166 1.75 18.98 1.73
CA THR A 166 0.62 19.88 2.06
C THR A 166 -0.75 19.23 2.05
N ASN A 167 -0.83 17.96 1.64
CA ASN A 167 -2.13 17.34 1.43
C ASN A 167 -2.84 17.03 2.75
N THR A 168 -4.15 16.98 2.64
CA THR A 168 -5.03 16.36 3.61
C THR A 168 -5.23 14.91 3.20
N TYR A 169 -5.09 14.00 4.15
CA TYR A 169 -5.33 12.58 3.96
C TYR A 169 -6.56 12.17 4.76
N HIS A 170 -7.29 11.21 4.20
CA HIS A 170 -8.42 10.58 4.84
C HIS A 170 -8.13 9.09 4.97
N PHE A 171 -8.58 8.51 6.05
CA PHE A 171 -8.68 7.06 6.15
C PHE A 171 -9.95 6.66 6.88
N SER A 172 -10.42 5.45 6.58
CA SER A 172 -11.58 4.86 7.24
C SER A 172 -11.34 3.39 7.54
N VAL A 173 -11.97 2.93 8.61
CA VAL A 173 -12.03 1.52 8.99
C VAL A 173 -13.49 1.14 9.06
N THR A 174 -13.92 0.26 8.16
CA THR A 174 -15.26 -0.35 8.16
C THR A 174 -15.18 -1.69 8.87
N TYR A 175 -16.02 -1.87 9.89
CA TYR A 175 -16.11 -3.08 10.68
C TYR A 175 -17.15 -4.06 10.10
N PRO A 176 -17.12 -5.34 10.52
CA PRO A 176 -18.06 -6.37 10.04
C PRO A 176 -19.54 -6.05 10.28
N ASP A 177 -19.85 -5.27 11.32
CA ASP A 177 -21.21 -4.81 11.63
C ASP A 177 -21.68 -3.62 10.76
N GLY A 178 -20.83 -3.17 9.82
CA GLY A 178 -21.07 -2.03 8.95
C GLY A 178 -20.75 -0.68 9.58
N SER A 179 -20.36 -0.62 10.86
CA SER A 179 -19.92 0.62 11.48
C SER A 179 -18.60 1.11 10.88
N VAL A 180 -18.38 2.43 10.90
CA VAL A 180 -17.21 3.07 10.28
C VAL A 180 -16.57 4.04 11.27
N ASP A 181 -15.25 3.91 11.49
CA ASP A 181 -14.44 5.00 12.05
C ASP A 181 -13.68 5.68 10.92
N GLN A 182 -13.83 7.00 10.79
CA GLN A 182 -13.20 7.81 9.77
C GLN A 182 -12.40 8.92 10.42
N LYS A 183 -11.17 9.14 9.93
CA LYS A 183 -10.31 10.23 10.35
C LYS A 183 -9.80 10.98 9.14
N THR A 184 -9.52 12.25 9.37
CA THR A 184 -8.84 13.13 8.42
C THR A 184 -7.67 13.78 9.14
N PHE A 185 -6.52 13.86 8.48
CA PHE A 185 -5.35 14.53 9.02
C PHE A 185 -4.63 15.31 7.94
N LYS A 186 -4.01 16.42 8.32
CA LYS A 186 -3.27 17.28 7.41
C LYS A 186 -1.78 17.14 7.67
N VAL A 187 -1.01 16.94 6.61
CA VAL A 187 0.45 17.00 6.67
C VAL A 187 0.87 18.45 6.53
N ASN A 188 1.75 18.89 7.43
CA ASN A 188 2.39 20.20 7.38
C ASN A 188 3.91 19.98 7.45
N GLY A 189 4.43 19.28 6.44
CA GLY A 189 5.85 18.95 6.35
C GLY A 189 6.69 20.15 5.93
N LYS A 190 7.96 20.18 6.37
CA LYS A 190 9.00 21.06 5.80
C LYS A 190 9.81 20.38 4.71
N GLU A 191 9.89 19.05 4.77
CA GLU A 191 10.58 18.18 3.82
C GLU A 191 9.57 17.19 3.23
N PRO A 192 9.62 16.88 1.93
CA PRO A 192 8.65 16.01 1.29
C PRO A 192 8.93 14.56 1.69
N GLU A 193 8.30 14.11 2.77
CA GLU A 193 8.15 12.68 3.00
C GLU A 193 7.04 12.19 2.05
N TRP A 194 7.43 11.47 0.99
CA TRP A 194 6.52 10.83 0.03
C TRP A 194 5.61 9.76 0.64
N ALA A 195 5.66 9.61 1.97
CA ALA A 195 4.76 8.80 2.76
C ALA A 195 4.43 9.55 4.05
N SER A 196 3.23 9.37 4.57
CA SER A 196 2.81 9.94 5.84
C SER A 196 2.00 8.93 6.63
N ALA A 197 2.27 8.83 7.92
CA ALA A 197 1.51 7.96 8.82
C ALA A 197 0.27 8.68 9.36
N SER A 198 -0.86 8.00 9.35
CA SER A 198 -2.06 8.48 10.02
C SER A 198 -1.87 8.57 11.54
N PRO A 199 -2.74 9.32 12.25
CA PRO A 199 -2.94 9.12 13.67
C PRO A 199 -3.27 7.67 13.98
N THR A 200 -2.91 7.22 15.18
CA THR A 200 -3.22 5.86 15.66
C THR A 200 -4.72 5.67 15.84
N ILE A 201 -5.23 4.55 15.35
CA ILE A 201 -6.57 4.03 15.64
C ILE A 201 -6.45 2.75 16.46
N GLU A 202 -7.36 2.60 17.42
CA GLU A 202 -7.51 1.38 18.21
C GLU A 202 -8.62 0.52 17.59
N ILE A 203 -8.31 -0.73 17.27
CA ILE A 203 -9.28 -1.72 16.79
C ILE A 203 -9.41 -2.81 17.85
N ASP A 204 -10.61 -2.98 18.39
CA ASP A 204 -10.93 -4.09 19.29
C ASP A 204 -11.19 -5.38 18.48
N LEU A 205 -10.18 -6.23 18.41
CA LEU A 205 -10.23 -7.51 17.69
C LEU A 205 -11.13 -8.53 18.38
N ASN A 206 -11.46 -8.37 19.67
CA ASN A 206 -12.40 -9.26 20.35
C ASN A 206 -13.84 -8.92 19.98
N LYS A 207 -14.13 -7.62 19.84
CA LYS A 207 -15.45 -7.10 19.45
C LYS A 207 -15.73 -7.29 17.96
N HIS A 208 -14.77 -7.00 17.09
CA HIS A 208 -14.99 -6.93 15.65
C HIS A 208 -14.48 -8.18 14.91
N LYS A 209 -15.20 -9.30 15.04
CA LYS A 209 -14.86 -10.57 14.36
C LYS A 209 -15.30 -10.59 12.89
N GLY A 210 -14.41 -11.06 12.02
CA GLY A 210 -14.59 -11.06 10.56
C GLY A 210 -13.66 -10.09 9.86
N ASP A 211 -13.96 -9.80 8.60
CA ASP A 211 -13.14 -8.93 7.76
C ASP A 211 -13.34 -7.45 8.10
N ILE A 212 -12.23 -6.75 8.35
CA ILE A 212 -12.18 -5.32 8.62
C ILE A 212 -11.60 -4.62 7.40
N VAL A 213 -12.31 -3.65 6.83
CA VAL A 213 -11.87 -2.97 5.60
C VAL A 213 -11.26 -1.63 5.93
N ILE A 214 -9.98 -1.48 5.62
CA ILE A 214 -9.19 -0.26 5.86
C ILE A 214 -9.00 0.44 4.52
N ARG A 215 -9.36 1.72 4.45
CA ARG A 215 -9.19 2.55 3.25
C ARG A 215 -8.39 3.78 3.59
N GLY A 216 -7.55 4.23 2.67
CA GLY A 216 -6.88 5.51 2.81
C GLY A 216 -6.61 6.18 1.47
N TRP A 217 -6.76 7.50 1.44
CA TRP A 217 -6.59 8.29 0.22
C TRP A 217 -6.22 9.74 0.56
N ALA A 218 -5.61 10.40 -0.42
CA ALA A 218 -5.30 11.81 -0.35
C ALA A 218 -6.48 12.64 -0.89
N GLU A 219 -6.75 13.81 -0.31
CA GLU A 219 -7.73 14.78 -0.79
C GLU A 219 -7.41 15.15 -2.26
N GLY A 220 -8.44 15.33 -3.08
CA GLY A 220 -8.30 15.61 -4.52
C GLY A 220 -7.77 14.46 -5.38
N SER A 221 -7.50 13.28 -4.80
CA SER A 221 -7.21 12.08 -5.60
C SER A 221 -8.49 11.40 -6.09
N ALA A 222 -8.36 10.34 -6.91
CA ALA A 222 -9.50 9.53 -7.38
C ALA A 222 -10.25 8.75 -6.26
N GLY A 223 -10.06 9.12 -4.98
CA GLY A 223 -10.62 8.47 -3.81
C GLY A 223 -9.97 7.11 -3.50
N ALA A 224 -10.50 6.41 -2.50
CA ALA A 224 -10.04 5.06 -2.18
C ALA A 224 -10.33 4.07 -3.32
N GLU A 225 -11.45 4.23 -4.03
CA GLU A 225 -11.91 3.26 -5.02
C GLU A 225 -11.36 3.51 -6.43
N GLY A 226 -10.83 4.72 -6.73
CA GLY A 226 -10.20 5.00 -8.04
C GLY A 226 -8.95 4.16 -8.32
N PHE A 227 -8.28 3.73 -7.25
CA PHE A 227 -7.24 2.70 -7.26
C PHE A 227 -7.53 1.71 -6.12
N ALA A 228 -8.75 1.16 -6.14
CA ALA A 228 -9.30 0.33 -5.06
C ALA A 228 -8.32 -0.73 -4.55
N SER A 229 -7.47 -1.27 -5.43
CA SER A 229 -6.51 -2.31 -5.07
C SER A 229 -5.41 -1.84 -4.11
N ALA A 230 -4.75 -0.71 -4.38
CA ALA A 230 -3.61 -0.22 -3.60
C ALA A 230 -3.98 0.49 -2.30
N ARG A 231 -5.18 1.08 -2.28
CA ARG A 231 -5.69 1.99 -1.23
C ARG A 231 -6.64 1.34 -0.25
N VAL A 232 -6.96 0.08 -0.47
CA VAL A 232 -7.84 -0.71 0.38
C VAL A 232 -7.10 -1.95 0.84
N THR A 233 -7.16 -2.20 2.14
CA THR A 233 -6.67 -3.43 2.75
C THR A 233 -7.82 -4.12 3.49
N VAL A 234 -8.01 -5.41 3.25
CA VAL A 234 -8.86 -6.26 4.09
C VAL A 234 -8.00 -6.89 5.18
N LEU A 235 -8.29 -6.55 6.43
CA LEU A 235 -7.68 -7.18 7.59
C LEU A 235 -8.56 -8.35 8.04
N HIS A 236 -8.05 -9.56 7.90
CA HIS A 236 -8.71 -10.79 8.32
C HIS A 236 -8.54 -10.97 9.84
N ASN A 237 -9.64 -10.83 10.57
CA ASN A 237 -9.70 -11.12 12.01
C ASN A 237 -10.61 -12.33 12.24
N PRO A 238 -10.08 -13.56 12.10
CA PRO A 238 -10.91 -14.75 12.18
C PRO A 238 -11.62 -14.83 13.53
N ALA A 239 -12.84 -15.38 13.51
CA ALA A 239 -13.44 -15.88 14.74
C ALA A 239 -12.47 -16.89 15.36
N LYS A 240 -12.30 -16.88 16.69
CA LYS A 240 -11.51 -17.93 17.34
C LYS A 240 -12.10 -19.28 16.90
N PRO A 241 -11.27 -20.27 16.54
CA PRO A 241 -11.75 -21.63 16.30
C PRO A 241 -12.43 -22.18 17.55
#